data_AF-A0A5M3W707-F1
#
_entry.id   AF-A0A5M3W707-F1
#
_cell.length_a   1.000
_cell.length_b   1.000
_cell.length_c   1.000
_cell.angle_alpha   90.00
_cell.angle_beta   90.00
_cell.angle_gamma   90.00
#
_symmetry.space_group_name_H-M   'P 1'
#
loop_
_entity.id
_entity.type
_entity.pdbx_description
1 polymer ?
#
loop_
_entity_poly.entity_id
_entity_poly.type
_entity_poly.pdbx_seq_one_letter_code
_entity_poly.pdbx_strand_id
1 'polypeptide(L)'
;MMSAAPTLSARVDAALYALERTTTTDHHTQAVNWLKKLASQAAASADYASALHTATPDAPLATTPETNFKRALETWFYLGQLAAMPRLLADRPWTPTPPTPDTSITGALRTATTMIESATKFGADPTMDISIKTDKESIELHIHSYKVPAPHRRTLLAIYARILNTHPTESPFDRGRTQLEATSTYGPYKVKIWTLLEGKDRTK
;
A
#
# COMPACT_ATOMS: atom_id res chain seq x y z
N MET A 1 -13.24 -0.52 20.68
CA MET A 1 -12.09 -1.12 19.97
C MET A 1 -10.83 -0.27 20.09
N MET A 2 -10.89 1.04 19.81
CA MET A 2 -9.71 1.94 19.91
C MET A 2 -9.02 2.00 21.28
N SER A 3 -9.74 1.84 22.39
CA SER A 3 -9.14 1.84 23.73
C SER A 3 -8.26 0.62 24.05
N ALA A 4 -8.36 -0.47 23.27
CA ALA A 4 -7.60 -1.70 23.51
C ALA A 4 -6.23 -1.74 22.83
N ALA A 5 -6.01 -0.91 21.81
CA ALA A 5 -4.76 -0.88 21.03
C ALA A 5 -3.52 -0.53 21.86
N PRO A 6 -3.53 0.49 22.74
CA PRO A 6 -2.36 0.82 23.56
C PRO A 6 -1.96 -0.35 24.47
N THR A 7 -2.94 -1.03 25.06
CA THR A 7 -2.70 -2.20 25.92
C THR A 7 -2.17 -3.40 25.14
N LEU A 8 -2.66 -3.62 23.91
CA LEU A 8 -2.21 -4.70 23.05
C LEU A 8 -0.78 -4.45 22.54
N SER A 9 -0.48 -3.22 22.10
CA SER A 9 0.86 -2.81 21.69
C SER A 9 1.87 -3.01 22.82
N ALA A 10 1.56 -2.51 24.03
CA ALA A 10 2.45 -2.65 25.18
C ALA A 10 2.75 -4.12 25.54
N ARG A 11 1.76 -5.03 25.38
CA ARG A 11 1.96 -6.47 25.59
C ARG A 11 2.83 -7.09 24.52
N VAL A 12 2.68 -6.69 23.25
CA VAL A 12 3.54 -7.13 22.16
C VAL A 12 4.97 -6.63 22.37
N ASP A 13 5.16 -5.38 22.75
CA ASP A 13 6.47 -4.81 23.04
C ASP A 13 7.17 -5.54 24.18
N ALA A 14 6.45 -5.85 25.26
CA ALA A 14 6.97 -6.66 26.37
C ALA A 14 7.35 -8.09 25.92
N ALA A 15 6.53 -8.71 25.06
CA ALA A 15 6.82 -10.04 24.53
C ALA A 15 8.05 -10.05 23.61
N LEU A 16 8.20 -9.04 22.74
CA LEU A 16 9.37 -8.88 21.86
C LEU A 16 10.64 -8.59 22.66
N TYR A 17 10.54 -7.79 23.74
CA TYR A 17 11.65 -7.52 24.64
C TYR A 17 12.12 -8.80 25.36
N ALA A 18 11.19 -9.61 25.87
CA ALA A 18 11.52 -10.90 26.48
C ALA A 18 12.16 -11.85 25.47
N LEU A 19 11.61 -11.92 24.25
CA LEU A 19 12.10 -12.76 23.17
C LEU A 19 13.54 -12.40 22.77
N GLU A 20 13.83 -11.10 22.62
CA GLU A 20 15.17 -10.58 22.31
C GLU A 20 16.21 -11.00 23.35
N ARG A 21 15.85 -11.00 24.64
CA ARG A 21 16.77 -11.42 25.72
C ARG A 21 16.99 -12.93 25.80
N THR A 22 16.07 -13.73 25.27
CA THR A 22 16.18 -15.20 25.24
C THR A 22 16.83 -15.73 23.96
N THR A 23 17.11 -14.85 23.00
CA THR A 23 17.63 -15.21 21.68
C THR A 23 19.14 -15.42 21.70
N THR A 24 19.59 -16.58 21.23
CA THR A 24 21.02 -16.99 21.31
C THR A 24 21.67 -17.29 19.96
N THR A 25 20.93 -17.22 18.85
CA THR A 25 21.43 -17.55 17.50
C THR A 25 21.12 -16.44 16.51
N ASP A 26 21.98 -16.23 15.51
CA ASP A 26 21.83 -15.17 14.50
C ASP A 26 20.50 -15.25 13.73
N HIS A 27 20.02 -16.47 13.47
CA HIS A 27 18.73 -16.71 12.81
C HIS A 27 17.54 -16.26 13.66
N HIS A 28 17.60 -16.51 14.97
CA HIS A 28 16.57 -16.01 15.89
C HIS A 28 16.65 -14.48 16.02
N THR A 29 17.84 -13.88 15.98
CA THR A 29 18.00 -12.42 15.99
C THR A 29 17.35 -11.77 14.76
N GLN A 30 17.47 -12.38 13.58
CA GLN A 30 16.79 -11.93 12.36
C GLN A 30 15.26 -12.03 12.48
N ALA A 31 14.76 -13.12 13.06
CA ALA A 31 13.33 -13.30 13.32
C ALA A 31 12.78 -12.22 14.26
N VAL A 32 13.48 -11.94 15.36
CA VAL A 32 13.13 -10.89 16.33
C VAL A 32 13.12 -9.52 15.66
N ASN A 33 14.14 -9.20 14.85
CA ASN A 33 14.21 -7.93 14.12
C ASN A 33 13.06 -7.76 13.12
N TRP A 34 12.62 -8.84 12.47
CA TRP A 34 11.45 -8.80 11.60
C TRP A 34 10.16 -8.56 12.38
N LEU A 35 9.97 -9.23 13.53
CA LEU A 35 8.81 -9.02 14.38
C LEU A 35 8.72 -7.56 14.87
N LYS A 36 9.87 -6.95 15.21
CA LYS A 36 9.95 -5.52 15.57
C LYS A 36 9.51 -4.60 14.42
N LYS A 37 9.88 -4.91 13.17
CA LYS A 37 9.43 -4.14 11.99
C LYS A 37 7.93 -4.24 11.76
N LEU A 38 7.33 -5.41 11.99
CA LEU A 38 5.88 -5.57 11.91
C LEU A 38 5.14 -4.84 13.04
N ALA A 39 5.71 -4.87 14.25
CA ALA A 39 5.14 -4.14 15.40
C ALA A 39 5.10 -2.64 15.14
N SER A 40 6.17 -2.06 14.56
CA SER A 40 6.20 -0.63 14.22
C SER A 40 5.22 -0.26 13.10
N GLN A 41 5.02 -1.13 12.11
CA GLN A 41 4.02 -0.92 11.05
C GLN A 41 2.59 -0.96 11.62
N ALA A 42 2.31 -1.88 12.54
CA ALA A 42 1.02 -1.96 13.22
C ALA A 42 0.75 -0.71 14.07
N ALA A 43 1.75 -0.24 14.82
CA ALA A 43 1.67 0.99 15.60
C ALA A 43 1.37 2.22 14.71
N ALA A 44 2.14 2.41 13.64
CA ALA A 44 1.91 3.50 12.70
C ALA A 44 0.49 3.46 12.08
N SER A 45 -0.02 2.26 11.78
CA SER A 45 -1.37 2.08 11.24
C SER A 45 -2.46 2.42 12.27
N ALA A 46 -2.25 2.07 13.53
CA ALA A 46 -3.17 2.40 14.63
C ALA A 46 -3.15 3.90 14.96
N ASP A 47 -1.97 4.52 15.00
CA ASP A 47 -1.81 5.96 15.24
C ASP A 47 -2.48 6.77 14.14
N TYR A 48 -2.26 6.38 12.88
CA TYR A 48 -2.93 6.99 11.73
C TYR A 48 -4.45 6.86 11.84
N ALA A 49 -4.95 5.67 12.17
CA ALA A 49 -6.39 5.46 12.38
C ALA A 49 -6.95 6.31 13.52
N SER A 50 -6.23 6.43 14.64
CA SER A 50 -6.63 7.26 15.77
C SER A 50 -6.69 8.74 15.39
N ALA A 51 -5.66 9.25 14.71
CA ALA A 51 -5.61 10.63 14.24
C ALA A 51 -6.77 10.96 13.28
N LEU A 52 -7.07 10.04 12.36
CA LEU A 52 -8.18 10.19 11.41
C LEU A 52 -9.56 10.08 12.06
N HIS A 53 -9.69 9.36 13.18
CA HIS A 53 -10.93 9.28 13.94
C HIS A 53 -11.19 10.56 14.76
N THR A 54 -10.13 11.21 15.25
CA THR A 54 -10.22 12.48 16.00
C THR A 54 -10.41 13.70 15.11
N ALA A 55 -9.95 13.65 13.86
CA ALA A 55 -10.24 14.67 12.86
C ALA A 55 -11.65 14.44 12.31
N THR A 56 -12.52 15.45 12.44
CA THR A 56 -13.93 15.57 12.02
C THR A 56 -14.47 14.49 11.04
N PRO A 57 -15.67 13.92 11.28
CA PRO A 57 -16.21 12.82 10.49
C PRO A 57 -16.70 13.29 9.12
N ASP A 58 -15.79 13.40 8.15
CA ASP A 58 -16.18 13.39 6.74
C ASP A 58 -16.62 11.96 6.38
N ALA A 59 -17.90 11.82 5.96
CA ALA A 59 -18.56 10.55 5.66
C ALA A 59 -17.79 9.58 4.74
N PRO A 60 -17.01 10.01 3.71
CA PRO A 60 -16.26 9.06 2.89
C PRO A 60 -14.99 8.50 3.56
N LEU A 61 -14.53 9.08 4.67
CA LEU A 61 -13.32 8.65 5.38
C LEU A 61 -13.63 7.82 6.64
N ALA A 62 -14.90 7.66 7.03
CA ALA A 62 -15.27 7.00 8.28
C ALA A 62 -14.87 5.51 8.37
N THR A 63 -14.77 4.81 7.23
CA THR A 63 -14.47 3.35 7.18
C THR A 63 -12.98 3.03 7.10
N THR A 64 -12.15 3.99 6.68
CA THR A 64 -10.68 3.85 6.57
C THR A 64 -9.98 3.70 7.93
N PRO A 65 -10.29 4.50 8.98
CA PRO A 65 -9.72 4.33 10.30
C PRO A 65 -10.04 2.96 10.88
N GLU A 66 -11.28 2.50 10.76
CA GLU A 66 -11.70 1.20 11.30
C GLU A 66 -10.96 0.03 10.62
N THR A 67 -10.79 0.10 9.29
CA THR A 67 -10.05 -0.91 8.53
C THR A 67 -8.56 -0.95 8.92
N ASN A 68 -7.91 0.21 9.01
CA ASN A 68 -6.50 0.31 9.40
C ASN A 68 -6.29 -0.15 10.85
N PHE A 69 -7.22 0.19 11.73
CA PHE A 69 -7.21 -0.22 13.12
C PHE A 69 -7.39 -1.75 13.27
N LYS A 70 -8.32 -2.35 12.53
CA LYS A 70 -8.51 -3.81 12.51
C LYS A 70 -7.25 -4.54 12.04
N ARG A 71 -6.60 -4.05 10.99
CA ARG A 71 -5.34 -4.63 10.49
C ARG A 71 -4.21 -4.51 11.51
N ALA A 72 -4.11 -3.39 12.23
CA ALA A 72 -3.16 -3.24 13.32
C ALA A 72 -3.40 -4.27 14.43
N LEU A 73 -4.66 -4.46 14.84
CA LEU A 73 -5.04 -5.47 15.85
C LEU A 73 -4.70 -6.90 15.41
N GLU A 74 -5.03 -7.28 14.17
CA GLU A 74 -4.70 -8.60 13.62
C GLU A 74 -3.19 -8.84 13.60
N THR A 75 -2.42 -7.81 13.24
CA THR A 75 -0.96 -7.87 13.21
C THR A 75 -0.39 -8.06 14.63
N TRP A 76 -0.84 -7.27 15.60
CA TRP A 76 -0.41 -7.42 17.00
C TRP A 76 -0.82 -8.75 17.62
N PHE A 77 -2.01 -9.26 17.32
CA PHE A 77 -2.45 -10.58 17.78
C PHE A 77 -1.55 -11.68 17.24
N TYR A 78 -1.25 -11.63 15.93
CA TYR A 78 -0.34 -12.57 15.28
C TYR A 78 1.09 -12.49 15.84
N LEU A 79 1.59 -11.28 16.10
CA LEU A 79 2.89 -11.07 16.74
C LEU A 79 2.95 -11.66 18.16
N GLY A 80 1.89 -11.48 18.95
CA GLY A 80 1.78 -12.06 20.28
C GLY A 80 1.82 -13.59 20.27
N GLN A 81 1.14 -14.23 19.31
CA GLN A 81 1.19 -15.69 19.14
C GLN A 81 2.60 -16.17 18.77
N LEU A 82 3.28 -15.48 17.85
CA LEU A 82 4.64 -15.83 17.45
C LEU A 82 5.65 -15.64 18.58
N ALA A 83 5.55 -14.55 19.34
CA ALA A 83 6.41 -14.30 20.49
C ALA A 83 6.20 -15.33 21.61
N ALA A 84 4.97 -15.84 21.78
CA ALA A 84 4.65 -16.89 22.73
C ALA A 84 5.07 -18.31 22.28
N MET A 85 5.46 -18.48 21.01
CA MET A 85 5.84 -19.78 20.43
C MET A 85 7.21 -19.72 19.75
N PRO A 86 8.32 -19.60 20.52
CA PRO A 86 9.66 -19.42 19.96
C PRO A 86 10.11 -20.55 19.03
N ARG A 87 9.60 -21.77 19.20
CA ARG A 87 9.90 -22.89 18.30
C ARG A 87 9.35 -22.68 16.89
N LEU A 88 8.20 -22.00 16.74
CA LEU A 88 7.67 -21.60 15.43
C LEU A 88 8.51 -20.49 14.78
N LEU A 89 9.30 -19.77 15.58
CA LEU A 89 10.34 -18.87 15.09
C LEU A 89 11.66 -19.59 14.77
N ALA A 90 11.85 -20.85 15.12
CA ALA A 90 13.08 -21.57 14.76
C ALA A 90 12.94 -22.27 13.39
N ASP A 91 11.77 -22.84 13.10
CA ASP A 91 11.51 -23.66 11.91
C ASP A 91 11.06 -22.86 10.67
N ARG A 92 10.88 -21.55 10.81
CA ARG A 92 10.61 -20.68 9.66
C ARG A 92 11.92 -20.39 8.93
N PRO A 93 11.98 -20.43 7.59
CA PRO A 93 13.07 -19.81 6.87
C PRO A 93 13.04 -18.30 7.16
N TRP A 94 13.91 -17.83 8.06
CA TRP A 94 14.06 -16.42 8.43
C TRP A 94 15.12 -15.73 7.59
N THR A 95 15.32 -16.20 6.37
CA THR A 95 15.62 -15.24 5.32
C THR A 95 14.34 -14.41 5.12
N PRO A 96 14.30 -13.12 5.51
CA PRO A 96 13.80 -12.20 4.53
C PRO A 96 14.79 -12.40 3.39
N THR A 97 14.45 -13.24 2.42
CA THR A 97 14.75 -12.81 1.08
C THR A 97 14.07 -11.44 1.06
N PRO A 98 14.80 -10.29 1.09
CA PRO A 98 14.15 -9.03 0.75
C PRO A 98 13.45 -9.37 -0.54
N PRO A 99 12.09 -9.40 -0.58
CA PRO A 99 11.33 -10.21 -1.52
C PRO A 99 12.09 -10.11 -2.81
N THR A 100 12.78 -11.20 -3.24
CA THR A 100 13.69 -11.06 -4.39
C THR A 100 12.82 -10.34 -5.36
N PRO A 101 13.18 -9.11 -5.79
CA PRO A 101 12.32 -8.30 -6.64
C PRO A 101 11.64 -9.28 -7.58
N ASP A 102 10.34 -9.53 -7.40
CA ASP A 102 9.72 -10.67 -8.07
C ASP A 102 9.53 -10.22 -9.52
N THR A 103 10.63 -9.95 -10.22
CA THR A 103 10.67 -9.39 -11.56
C THR A 103 10.15 -10.41 -12.58
N SER A 104 9.53 -11.49 -12.11
CA SER A 104 8.60 -12.26 -12.89
C SER A 104 7.37 -11.44 -13.25
N ILE A 105 6.78 -11.78 -14.38
CA ILE A 105 5.49 -11.23 -14.84
C ILE A 105 4.40 -11.50 -13.79
N THR A 106 4.46 -12.63 -13.09
CA THR A 106 3.52 -12.99 -12.02
C THR A 106 3.59 -12.02 -10.84
N GLY A 107 4.80 -11.60 -10.45
CA GLY A 107 4.99 -10.60 -9.41
C GLY A 107 4.49 -9.22 -9.82
N ALA A 108 4.76 -8.82 -11.07
CA ALA A 108 4.29 -7.55 -11.63
C ALA A 108 2.77 -7.48 -11.67
N LEU A 109 2.10 -8.57 -12.08
CA LEU A 109 0.64 -8.68 -12.09
C LEU A 109 0.05 -8.62 -10.68
N ARG A 110 0.61 -9.35 -9.71
CA ARG A 110 0.15 -9.30 -8.31
C ARG A 110 0.27 -7.88 -7.74
N THR A 111 1.37 -7.21 -8.07
CA THR A 111 1.62 -5.83 -7.63
C THR A 111 0.63 -4.86 -8.27
N ALA A 112 0.35 -5.00 -9.56
CA ALA A 112 -0.67 -4.22 -10.26
C ALA A 112 -2.06 -4.43 -9.64
N THR A 113 -2.45 -5.67 -9.35
CA THR A 113 -3.72 -5.99 -8.67
C THR A 113 -3.80 -5.31 -7.30
N THR A 114 -2.74 -5.41 -6.50
CA THR A 114 -2.69 -4.77 -5.17
C THR A 114 -2.85 -3.26 -5.26
N MET A 115 -2.26 -2.63 -6.28
CA MET A 115 -2.38 -1.20 -6.50
C MET A 115 -3.78 -0.79 -6.95
N ILE A 116 -4.44 -1.59 -7.79
CA ILE A 116 -5.83 -1.37 -8.20
C ILE A 116 -6.77 -1.53 -7.00
N GLU A 117 -6.64 -2.60 -6.22
CA GLU A 117 -7.42 -2.79 -5.00
C GLU A 117 -7.23 -1.64 -4.01
N SER A 118 -6.01 -1.11 -3.93
CA SER A 118 -5.72 0.07 -3.11
C SER A 118 -6.45 1.30 -3.66
N ALA A 119 -6.44 1.52 -4.98
CA ALA A 119 -7.15 2.63 -5.62
C ALA A 119 -8.66 2.56 -5.39
N THR A 120 -9.27 1.37 -5.47
CA THR A 120 -10.69 1.18 -5.15
C THR A 120 -11.00 1.58 -3.71
N LYS A 121 -10.10 1.28 -2.75
CA LYS A 121 -10.22 1.73 -1.35
C LYS A 121 -10.09 3.25 -1.19
N PHE A 122 -9.43 3.93 -2.12
CA PHE A 122 -9.32 5.40 -2.17
C PHE A 122 -10.44 6.06 -2.98
N GLY A 123 -11.50 5.31 -3.33
CA GLY A 123 -12.67 5.86 -4.03
C GLY A 123 -12.51 5.90 -5.55
N ALA A 124 -11.57 5.13 -6.13
CA ALA A 124 -11.58 4.88 -7.56
C ALA A 124 -12.86 4.16 -7.96
N ASP A 125 -13.53 4.67 -9.00
CA ASP A 125 -14.74 4.06 -9.55
C ASP A 125 -14.40 2.71 -10.22
N PRO A 126 -14.99 1.60 -9.75
CA PRO A 126 -14.71 0.26 -10.27
C PRO A 126 -15.23 0.04 -11.70
N THR A 127 -16.01 0.97 -12.25
CA THR A 127 -16.53 0.90 -13.62
C THR A 127 -15.59 1.47 -14.67
N MET A 128 -14.45 2.04 -14.25
CA MET A 128 -13.47 2.62 -15.18
C MET A 128 -12.59 1.55 -15.84
N ASP A 129 -12.47 1.65 -17.16
CA ASP A 129 -11.57 0.82 -17.95
C ASP A 129 -10.10 1.22 -17.72
N ILE A 130 -9.33 0.29 -17.16
CA ILE A 130 -7.88 0.43 -16.93
C ILE A 130 -7.17 -0.69 -17.68
N SER A 131 -6.31 -0.32 -18.62
CA SER A 131 -5.40 -1.26 -19.26
C SER A 131 -4.11 -1.34 -18.47
N ILE A 132 -3.71 -2.55 -18.10
CA ILE A 132 -2.45 -2.82 -17.41
C ILE A 132 -1.50 -3.44 -18.41
N LYS A 133 -0.31 -2.87 -18.55
CA LYS A 133 0.83 -3.51 -19.22
C LYS A 133 1.88 -3.80 -18.18
N THR A 134 2.27 -5.05 -18.06
CA THR A 134 3.33 -5.47 -17.15
C THR A 134 4.50 -6.02 -17.94
N ASP A 135 5.70 -5.59 -17.58
CA ASP A 135 6.95 -6.23 -17.94
C ASP A 135 7.66 -6.68 -16.66
N LYS A 136 8.80 -7.36 -16.79
CA LYS A 136 9.61 -7.85 -15.68
C LYS A 136 10.02 -6.77 -14.69
N GLU A 137 10.18 -5.53 -15.14
CA GLU A 137 10.69 -4.43 -14.32
C GLU A 137 9.75 -3.22 -14.24
N SER A 138 8.65 -3.24 -15.01
CA SER A 138 7.75 -2.10 -15.09
C SER A 138 6.28 -2.50 -15.11
N ILE A 139 5.47 -1.61 -14.54
CA ILE A 139 4.01 -1.72 -14.58
C ILE A 139 3.51 -0.40 -15.16
N GLU A 140 2.85 -0.46 -16.30
CA GLU A 140 2.15 0.68 -16.88
C GLU A 140 0.65 0.53 -16.70
N LEU A 141 0.01 1.53 -16.10
CA LEU A 141 -1.44 1.62 -16.02
C LEU A 141 -1.89 2.74 -16.93
N HIS A 142 -2.70 2.37 -17.90
CA HIS A 142 -3.36 3.32 -18.76
C HIS A 142 -4.84 3.39 -18.41
N ILE A 143 -5.25 4.55 -17.89
CA ILE A 143 -6.64 4.87 -17.66
C ILE A 143 -7.25 5.29 -19.01
N HIS A 144 -7.89 4.33 -19.66
CA HIS A 144 -8.47 4.46 -21.00
C HIS A 144 -9.99 4.45 -20.91
N SER A 145 -10.65 5.57 -21.17
CA SER A 145 -12.02 5.49 -21.67
C SER A 145 -12.40 6.78 -22.36
N TYR A 146 -12.71 6.69 -23.66
CA TYR A 146 -13.32 7.77 -24.43
C TYR A 146 -14.70 8.16 -23.87
N LYS A 147 -15.29 7.34 -23.00
CA LYS A 147 -16.59 7.59 -22.36
C LYS A 147 -16.48 8.23 -20.97
N VAL A 148 -15.29 8.28 -20.37
CA VAL A 148 -15.09 8.86 -19.03
C VAL A 148 -14.63 10.30 -19.16
N PRO A 149 -15.36 11.31 -18.64
CA PRO A 149 -14.97 12.72 -18.73
C PRO A 149 -13.56 13.01 -18.18
N ALA A 150 -12.86 13.99 -18.77
CA ALA A 150 -11.51 14.38 -18.36
C ALA A 150 -11.35 14.68 -16.86
N PRO A 151 -12.31 15.34 -16.16
CA PRO A 151 -12.24 15.54 -14.71
C PRO A 151 -12.17 14.22 -13.92
N HIS A 152 -12.95 13.22 -14.33
CA HIS A 152 -12.94 11.91 -13.67
C HIS A 152 -11.63 11.16 -13.90
N ARG A 153 -11.06 11.26 -15.11
CA ARG A 153 -9.73 10.69 -15.42
C ARG A 153 -8.63 11.35 -14.58
N ARG A 154 -8.71 12.68 -14.38
CA ARG A 154 -7.81 13.43 -13.48
C ARG A 154 -7.91 12.94 -12.03
N THR A 155 -9.13 12.82 -11.51
CA THR A 155 -9.36 12.34 -10.13
C THR A 155 -8.81 10.93 -9.94
N LEU A 156 -9.05 10.03 -10.90
CA LEU A 156 -8.53 8.66 -10.81
C LEU A 156 -7.00 8.63 -10.83
N LEU A 157 -6.36 9.38 -11.74
CA LEU A 157 -4.90 9.44 -11.77
C LEU A 157 -4.32 10.06 -10.49
N ALA A 158 -4.98 11.08 -9.92
CA ALA A 158 -4.56 11.66 -8.64
C ALA A 158 -4.62 10.66 -7.48
N ILE A 159 -5.64 9.79 -7.44
CA ILE A 159 -5.74 8.69 -6.47
C ILE A 159 -4.55 7.74 -6.62
N TYR A 160 -4.24 7.33 -7.84
CA TYR A 160 -3.11 6.47 -8.13
C TYR A 160 -1.75 7.13 -7.80
N ALA A 161 -1.58 8.41 -8.12
CA ALA A 161 -0.38 9.16 -7.79
C ALA A 161 -0.17 9.25 -6.27
N ARG A 162 -1.26 9.37 -5.50
CA ARG A 162 -1.21 9.33 -4.03
C ARG A 162 -0.72 7.98 -3.50
N ILE A 163 -1.14 6.87 -4.09
CA ILE A 163 -0.64 5.52 -3.73
C ILE A 163 0.86 5.41 -4.02
N LEU A 164 1.30 6.01 -5.12
CA LEU A 164 2.70 6.05 -5.54
C LEU A 164 3.55 7.11 -4.80
N ASN A 165 2.94 7.87 -3.89
CA ASN A 165 3.55 9.00 -3.21
C ASN A 165 4.27 9.97 -4.17
N THR A 166 3.62 10.29 -5.30
CA THR A 166 4.14 11.17 -6.34
C THR A 166 3.09 12.18 -6.79
N HIS A 167 3.51 13.22 -7.48
CA HIS A 167 2.62 14.22 -8.05
C HIS A 167 2.43 13.99 -9.56
N PRO A 168 1.18 14.08 -10.06
CA PRO A 168 0.94 14.05 -11.49
C PRO A 168 1.59 15.23 -12.20
N THR A 169 2.16 14.99 -13.38
CA THR A 169 2.69 15.98 -14.30
C THR A 169 1.85 16.04 -15.56
N GLU A 170 1.45 17.23 -15.97
CA GLU A 170 0.83 17.46 -17.27
C GLU A 170 1.89 17.82 -18.31
N SER A 171 1.86 17.16 -19.47
CA SER A 171 2.75 17.42 -20.59
C SER A 171 1.98 17.49 -21.91
N PRO A 172 2.42 18.29 -22.89
CA PRO A 172 1.84 18.30 -24.22
C PRO A 172 1.96 16.92 -24.89
N PHE A 173 0.90 16.46 -25.55
CA PHE A 173 0.85 15.18 -26.26
C PHE A 173 0.30 15.36 -27.69
N ASP A 174 0.55 14.35 -28.53
CA ASP A 174 0.26 14.39 -29.96
C ASP A 174 -1.20 14.82 -30.28
N ARG A 175 -1.34 15.61 -31.35
CA ARG A 175 -2.58 16.19 -31.89
C ARG A 175 -3.31 17.14 -30.93
N GLY A 176 -2.55 17.89 -30.12
CA GLY A 176 -3.10 18.94 -29.25
C GLY A 176 -3.74 18.40 -27.97
N ARG A 177 -3.49 17.14 -27.61
CA ARG A 177 -3.94 16.54 -26.36
C ARG A 177 -2.96 16.85 -25.24
N THR A 178 -3.41 16.73 -24.00
CA THR A 178 -2.53 16.83 -22.84
C THR A 178 -2.41 15.45 -22.22
N GLN A 179 -1.19 14.97 -22.00
CA GLN A 179 -0.96 13.78 -21.21
C GLN A 179 -0.83 14.17 -19.75
N LEU A 180 -1.58 13.50 -18.89
CA LEU A 180 -1.37 13.53 -17.45
C LEU A 180 -0.70 12.22 -17.06
N GLU A 181 0.45 12.30 -16.40
CA GLU A 181 1.19 11.12 -15.98
C GLU A 181 1.76 11.23 -14.58
N ALA A 182 1.97 10.09 -13.92
CA ALA A 182 2.62 9.95 -12.64
C ALA A 182 3.57 8.75 -12.74
N THR A 183 4.84 8.95 -12.40
CA THR A 183 5.86 7.89 -12.41
C THR A 183 6.51 7.80 -11.04
N SER A 184 6.62 6.59 -10.50
CA SER A 184 7.28 6.32 -9.22
C SER A 184 7.71 4.85 -9.17
N THR A 185 8.13 4.39 -8.01
CA THR A 185 8.34 2.96 -7.72
C THR A 185 7.26 2.45 -6.78
N TYR A 186 6.86 1.19 -6.96
CA TYR A 186 5.99 0.48 -6.01
C TYR A 186 6.54 -0.92 -5.81
N GLY A 187 7.12 -1.16 -4.63
CA GLY A 187 7.98 -2.32 -4.42
C GLY A 187 9.19 -2.26 -5.37
N PRO A 188 9.50 -3.34 -6.11
CA PRO A 188 10.66 -3.37 -7.02
C PRO A 188 10.39 -2.79 -8.42
N TYR A 189 9.15 -2.48 -8.79
CA TYR A 189 8.83 -2.10 -10.16
C TYR A 189 8.80 -0.59 -10.33
N LYS A 190 9.24 -0.14 -11.50
CA LYS A 190 8.94 1.19 -12.00
C LYS A 190 7.49 1.23 -12.45
N VAL A 191 6.68 2.04 -11.79
CA VAL A 191 5.26 2.18 -12.12
C VAL A 191 5.05 3.49 -12.86
N LYS A 192 4.44 3.41 -14.05
CA LYS A 192 4.01 4.57 -14.83
C LYS A 192 2.50 4.53 -14.97
N ILE A 193 1.84 5.62 -14.60
CA ILE A 193 0.39 5.75 -14.70
C ILE A 193 0.10 6.96 -15.54
N TRP A 194 -0.71 6.81 -16.57
CA TRP A 194 -1.00 7.92 -17.47
C TRP A 194 -2.39 7.85 -18.07
N THR A 195 -2.87 9.03 -18.48
CA THR A 195 -4.11 9.20 -19.21
C THR A 195 -3.99 10.36 -20.19
N LEU A 196 -4.79 10.33 -21.25
CA LEU A 196 -4.91 11.45 -22.17
C LEU A 196 -6.12 12.29 -21.80
N LEU A 197 -5.87 13.58 -21.59
CA LEU A 197 -6.88 14.61 -21.48
C LEU A 197 -7.14 15.15 -22.88
N GLU A 198 -8.41 15.38 -23.20
CA GLU A 198 -8.76 16.00 -24.47
C GLU A 198 -8.08 17.38 -24.58
N GLY A 199 -7.65 17.71 -25.79
CA GLY A 199 -7.15 19.05 -26.06
C GLY A 199 -8.23 20.09 -25.81
N LYS A 200 -7.83 21.32 -25.48
CA LYS A 200 -8.74 22.48 -25.51
C LYS A 200 -9.62 22.38 -26.76
N ASP A 201 -10.93 22.45 -26.55
CA ASP A 201 -11.98 22.35 -27.55
C ASP A 201 -11.52 22.73 -28.96
N ARG A 202 -11.68 21.80 -29.90
CA ARG A 202 -11.75 22.14 -31.33
C ARG A 202 -13.11 22.79 -31.65
N THR A 203 -13.61 23.70 -30.81
CA THR A 203 -14.66 24.63 -31.21
C THR A 203 -14.01 25.82 -31.90
N LYS A 204 -13.66 25.64 -33.17
CA LYS A 204 -13.63 26.69 -34.18
C LYS A 204 -13.96 26.07 -35.53
#